data_AF-A0A519L526-F1
#
_entry.id   AF-A0A519L526-F1
#
_cell.length_a   1.000
_cell.length_b   1.000
_cell.length_c   1.000
_cell.angle_alpha   90.00
_cell.angle_beta   90.00
_cell.angle_gamma   90.00
#
_symmetry.space_group_name_H-M   'P 1'
#
loop_
_entity.id
_entity.type
_entity.pdbx_description
1 polymer ?
#
loop_
_entity_poly.entity_id
_entity_poly.type
_entity_poly.pdbx_seq_one_letter_code
_entity_poly.pdbx_strand_id
1 'polypeptide(L)' 'EDATRIMLHVHQHGVGVCGVFTYEVAETKVAQVVETARRHQHPLQCTMEKD' A
#
# COMPACT_ATOMS: atom_id res chain seq x y z
N GLU A 1 -10.01 -7.54 -10.62
CA GLU A 1 -9.41 -8.83 -10.17
C GLU A 1 -8.07 -8.63 -9.48
N ASP A 2 -7.18 -7.78 -10.02
CA ASP A 2 -5.85 -7.54 -9.42
C ASP A 2 -5.85 -7.08 -7.97
N ALA A 3 -6.79 -6.21 -7.57
CA ALA A 3 -6.89 -5.76 -6.19
C ALA A 3 -7.09 -6.94 -5.21
N THR A 4 -7.98 -7.88 -5.55
CA THR A 4 -8.23 -9.09 -4.75
C THR A 4 -7.00 -9.97 -4.69
N ARG A 5 -6.29 -10.12 -5.83
CA ARG A 5 -5.05 -10.92 -5.90
C ARG A 5 -3.95 -10.31 -5.01
N ILE A 6 -3.71 -9.01 -5.09
CA ILE A 6 -2.70 -8.31 -4.27
C ILE A 6 -3.07 -8.40 -2.79
N MET A 7 -4.35 -8.19 -2.44
CA MET A 7 -4.83 -8.30 -1.07
C MET A 7 -4.57 -9.70 -0.49
N LEU A 8 -4.94 -10.75 -1.23
CA LEU A 8 -4.71 -12.14 -0.79
C LEU A 8 -3.22 -12.46 -0.67
N HIS A 9 -2.39 -11.92 -1.57
CA HIS A 9 -0.93 -12.05 -1.47
C HIS A 9 -0.40 -11.45 -0.16
N VAL A 10 -0.78 -10.21 0.17
CA VAL A 10 -0.39 -9.55 1.43
C VAL A 10 -0.87 -10.34 2.64
N HIS A 11 -2.11 -10.85 2.60
CA HIS A 11 -2.67 -11.64 3.69
C HIS A 11 -1.87 -12.93 3.96
N GLN A 12 -1.39 -13.60 2.90
CA GLN A 12 -0.67 -14.86 3.00
C GLN A 12 0.84 -14.70 3.25
N HIS A 13 1.46 -13.63 2.75
CA HIS A 13 2.91 -13.44 2.74
C HIS A 13 3.38 -12.27 3.61
N GLY A 14 2.46 -11.52 4.24
CA GLY A 14 2.74 -10.39 5.11
C GLY A 14 3.00 -9.05 4.39
N VAL A 15 3.43 -9.09 3.12
CA VAL A 15 3.74 -7.89 2.32
C VAL A 15 3.38 -8.11 0.85
N GLY A 16 3.24 -7.02 0.09
CA GLY A 16 2.96 -7.07 -1.34
C GLY A 16 3.16 -5.71 -2.01
N VAL A 17 3.59 -5.75 -3.27
CA VAL A 17 3.83 -4.56 -4.09
C VAL A 17 2.51 -4.08 -4.68
N CYS A 18 2.14 -2.83 -4.39
CA CYS A 18 0.94 -2.20 -4.94
C CYS A 18 1.19 -1.48 -6.28
N GLY A 19 2.45 -1.12 -6.58
CA GLY A 19 2.88 -0.52 -7.83
C GLY A 19 4.26 0.11 -7.73
N VAL A 20 4.88 0.39 -8.89
CA VAL A 20 6.17 1.08 -9.01
C VAL A 20 5.92 2.46 -9.61
N PHE A 21 6.47 3.50 -8.98
CA PHE A 21 6.26 4.89 -9.35
C PHE A 21 7.55 5.70 -9.20
N THR A 22 7.56 6.94 -9.71
CA THR A 22 8.59 7.91 -9.32
C THR A 22 8.46 8.23 -7.83
N TYR A 23 9.56 8.69 -7.22
CA TYR A 23 9.63 8.98 -5.78
C TYR A 23 8.46 9.84 -5.28
N GLU A 24 8.21 10.98 -5.92
CA GLU A 24 7.16 11.94 -5.52
C GLU A 24 5.75 11.35 -5.60
N VAL A 25 5.50 10.50 -6.60
CA VAL A 25 4.21 9.82 -6.78
C VAL A 25 4.05 8.70 -5.76
N ALA A 26 5.12 7.93 -5.46
CA ALA A 26 5.11 6.92 -4.42
C ALA A 26 4.85 7.53 -3.04
N GLU A 27 5.54 8.63 -2.71
CA GLU A 27 5.39 9.36 -1.44
C GLU A 27 3.94 9.85 -1.25
N THR A 28 3.37 10.47 -2.29
CA THR A 28 1.98 10.95 -2.29
C THR A 28 0.99 9.79 -2.06
N LYS A 29 1.19 8.65 -2.74
CA LYS A 29 0.31 7.48 -2.62
C LYS A 29 0.40 6.84 -1.24
N VAL A 30 1.59 6.73 -0.66
CA VAL A 30 1.79 6.24 0.71
C VAL A 30 1.01 7.11 1.70
N ALA A 31 1.15 8.44 1.61
CA ALA A 31 0.45 9.37 2.48
C ALA A 31 -1.08 9.23 2.38
N GLN A 32 -1.62 9.15 1.16
CA GLN A 32 -3.07 8.99 0.92
C GLN A 32 -3.64 7.69 1.50
N VAL A 33 -2.92 6.57 1.35
CA VAL A 33 -3.34 5.26 1.86
C VAL A 33 -3.34 5.28 3.39
N VAL A 34 -2.27 5.78 4.01
CA VAL A 34 -2.13 5.84 5.47
C VAL A 34 -3.19 6.76 6.08
N GLU A 35 -3.43 7.94 5.50
CA GLU A 35 -4.49 8.85 5.98
C GLU A 35 -5.87 8.19 5.89
N THR A 36 -6.17 7.55 4.76
CA THR A 36 -7.45 6.87 4.55
C THR A 36 -7.65 5.72 5.52
N ALA A 37 -6.63 4.90 5.77
CA ALA A 37 -6.70 3.84 6.78
C ALA A 37 -6.97 4.40 8.18
N ARG A 38 -6.27 5.47 8.57
CA ARG A 38 -6.47 6.11 9.88
C ARG A 38 -7.87 6.70 10.04
N ARG A 39 -8.40 7.39 9.02
CA ARG A 39 -9.77 7.94 9.03
C ARG A 39 -10.83 6.86 9.24
N HIS A 40 -10.58 5.64 8.77
CA HIS A 40 -11.46 4.49 8.95
C HIS A 40 -11.07 3.60 10.14
N GLN A 41 -10.20 4.08 11.04
CA GLN A 41 -9.79 3.34 12.25
C GLN A 41 -9.14 1.98 11.95
N HIS A 42 -8.38 1.89 10.86
CA HIS A 42 -7.65 0.69 10.47
C HIS A 42 -6.14 0.84 10.65
N PRO A 43 -5.43 -0.16 11.18
CA PRO A 43 -3.99 -0.11 11.42
C PRO A 43 -3.16 -0.45 10.17
N LEU A 44 -3.71 -0.29 8.96
CA LEU A 44 -3.03 -0.66 7.71
C LEU A 44 -1.72 0.11 7.57
N GLN A 45 -0.64 -0.63 7.32
CA GLN A 45 0.68 -0.06 7.04
C GLN A 45 0.90 0.01 5.52
N CYS A 46 1.46 1.13 5.06
CA CYS A 46 1.88 1.34 3.68
C CYS A 46 3.22 2.07 3.71
N THR A 47 4.18 1.60 2.93
CA THR A 47 5.54 2.13 2.87
C THR A 47 6.03 2.12 1.42
N MET A 48 7.17 2.76 1.15
CA MET A 48 7.85 2.74 -0.14
C MET A 48 9.32 2.36 0.04
N GLU A 49 9.88 1.65 -0.93
CA GLU A 49 11.28 1.28 -1.01
C GLU A 49 11.84 1.59 -2.39
N LYS A 50 13.17 1.71 -2.49
CA LYS A 50 13.83 1.88 -3.78
C LYS A 50 13.88 0.52 -4.49
N ASP A 51 13.44 0.49 -5.74
CA ASP A 51 13.57 -0.65 -6.65
C ASP A 51 15.03 -0.83 -7.12
#